data_AF-A0ABD1W6X6-F1
#
_entry.id   AF-A0ABD1W6X6-F1
#
_cell.length_a   1.000
_cell.length_b   1.000
_cell.length_c   1.000
_cell.angle_alpha   90.00
_cell.angle_beta   90.00
_cell.angle_gamma   90.00
#
_symmetry.space_group_name_H-M   'P 1'
#
loop_
_entity.id
_entity.type
_entity.pdbx_description
1 polymer ?
#
loop_
_entity_poly.entity_id
_entity_poly.type
_entity_poly.pdbx_seq_one_letter_code
_entity_poly.pdbx_strand_id
1 'polypeptide(L)'
;MEEPMGRRFGIGYALAPKKQASFVQVSLINLAKERGIDLIKIDLEKPLIDQGPFDCILHKIYSPSWKQQLSDYAVKNPNVPIIDSPNAIERLHNRISMLEVVTDINFECEKVSFGIPKQIVVYDAKAVKELNLEGEGLKLPVIAKPLVADGSAKSHKMSLVFNKDGLSKLKPPVVLQEFVNHGGVIFKVYVVGDYVKCVKRKSLPDVNEEKLGSSEGSLSFSQVSNLNSVERADDKYYSMMDLEDEKTELPPISFLVNIASGLRGAMGLRLFNFDLIRDVRIGNRYLVIDINYFPGYAKMPCYERVLTDFFWDVLNNNDDNKMDLNLQSSNMGTCEMEVRKLVSNSECEEDDGATNLPVSPIKREEKESSIQV
;
A
#
# COMPACT_ATOMS: atom_id res chain seq x y z
N MET A 1 19.95 20.49 -35.67
CA MET A 1 18.64 21.00 -35.23
C MET A 1 18.40 20.39 -33.88
N GLU A 2 18.60 21.17 -32.82
CA GLU A 2 18.29 20.73 -31.45
C GLU A 2 16.76 20.64 -31.35
N GLU A 3 16.26 19.48 -30.92
CA GLU A 3 14.86 19.36 -30.50
C GLU A 3 14.59 20.42 -29.43
N PRO A 4 13.42 21.08 -29.43
CA PRO A 4 13.09 22.00 -28.35
C PRO A 4 13.11 21.21 -27.04
N MET A 5 14.10 21.46 -26.18
CA MET A 5 14.13 20.87 -24.85
C MET A 5 12.85 21.28 -24.14
N GLY A 6 11.91 20.34 -24.01
CA GLY A 6 10.73 20.52 -23.18
C GLY A 6 11.14 20.98 -21.77
N ARG A 7 10.25 21.73 -21.12
CA ARG A 7 10.45 22.18 -19.73
C ARG A 7 10.89 20.98 -18.88
N ARG A 8 12.04 21.11 -18.21
CA ARG A 8 12.51 20.12 -17.23
C ARG A 8 11.97 20.48 -15.85
N PHE A 9 11.55 19.48 -15.09
CA PHE A 9 11.01 19.64 -13.74
C PHE A 9 11.98 19.09 -12.69
N GLY A 10 12.22 19.83 -11.62
CA GLY A 10 13.03 19.41 -10.49
C GLY A 10 12.19 18.91 -9.31
N ILE A 11 12.29 17.62 -8.97
CA ILE A 11 11.66 17.07 -7.77
C ILE A 11 12.72 16.94 -6.66
N GLY A 12 12.62 17.80 -5.65
CA GLY A 12 13.43 17.69 -4.45
C GLY A 12 12.97 16.51 -3.59
N TYR A 13 13.84 15.55 -3.27
CA TYR A 13 13.50 14.42 -2.41
C TYR A 13 14.28 14.38 -1.10
N ALA A 14 13.57 14.11 0.00
CA ALA A 14 14.10 13.97 1.35
C ALA A 14 13.66 12.63 1.95
N LEU A 15 14.55 11.64 1.94
CA LEU A 15 14.27 10.26 2.35
C LEU A 15 15.37 9.75 3.30
N ALA A 16 14.98 8.96 4.30
CA ALA A 16 15.94 8.25 5.14
C ALA A 16 16.86 7.33 4.28
N PRO A 17 18.13 7.10 4.66
CA PRO A 17 19.10 6.38 3.83
C PRO A 17 18.61 5.01 3.34
N LYS A 18 17.97 4.22 4.21
CA LYS A 18 17.40 2.90 3.85
C LYS A 18 16.30 3.01 2.79
N LYS A 19 15.46 4.05 2.86
CA LYS A 19 14.39 4.29 1.88
C LYS A 19 14.97 4.80 0.57
N GLN A 20 15.93 5.72 0.61
CA GLN A 20 16.65 6.17 -0.58
C GLN A 20 17.27 4.97 -1.32
N ALA A 21 18.03 4.13 -0.61
CA ALA A 21 18.72 2.98 -1.18
C ALA A 21 17.80 1.88 -1.72
N SER A 22 16.51 1.87 -1.37
CA SER A 22 15.53 0.88 -1.85
C SER A 22 14.52 1.44 -2.84
N PHE A 23 14.39 2.75 -2.96
CA PHE A 23 13.39 3.41 -3.80
C PHE A 23 14.00 4.19 -4.96
N VAL A 24 15.02 5.00 -4.69
CA VAL A 24 15.67 5.88 -5.67
C VAL A 24 16.76 5.08 -6.41
N GLN A 25 16.32 4.07 -7.16
CA GLN A 25 17.21 3.26 -7.99
C GLN A 25 17.58 4.00 -9.27
N VAL A 26 18.69 3.58 -9.90
CA VAL A 26 19.13 4.12 -11.19
C VAL A 26 18.05 3.96 -12.27
N SER A 27 17.28 2.86 -12.24
CA SER A 27 16.13 2.64 -13.13
C SER A 27 15.10 3.76 -13.04
N LEU A 28 14.70 4.14 -11.83
CA LEU A 28 13.75 5.23 -11.60
C LEU A 28 14.32 6.58 -12.05
N ILE A 29 15.59 6.86 -11.71
CA ILE A 29 16.25 8.11 -12.10
C ILE A 29 16.27 8.26 -13.62
N ASN A 30 16.68 7.21 -14.34
CA ASN A 30 16.77 7.23 -15.80
C ASN A 30 15.40 7.42 -16.44
N LEU A 31 14.38 6.68 -15.98
CA LEU A 31 13.04 6.78 -16.52
C LEU A 31 12.38 8.14 -16.24
N ALA A 32 12.61 8.71 -15.06
CA ALA A 32 12.17 10.07 -14.74
C ALA A 32 12.87 11.09 -15.67
N LYS A 33 14.18 10.94 -15.89
CA LYS A 33 14.97 11.83 -16.74
C LYS A 33 14.53 11.80 -18.20
N GLU A 34 14.19 10.62 -18.73
CA GLU A 34 13.61 10.44 -20.08
C GLU A 34 12.30 11.21 -20.24
N ARG A 35 11.55 11.39 -19.15
CA ARG A 35 10.34 12.21 -19.11
C ARG A 35 10.57 13.66 -18.68
N GLY A 36 11.81 14.13 -18.71
CA GLY A 36 12.15 15.52 -18.35
C GLY A 36 12.07 15.83 -16.84
N ILE A 37 12.10 14.82 -15.98
CA ILE A 37 12.04 14.98 -14.52
C ILE A 37 13.40 14.68 -13.90
N ASP A 38 13.95 15.62 -13.16
CA ASP A 38 15.19 15.48 -12.39
C ASP A 38 14.87 15.22 -10.91
N LEU A 39 15.29 14.06 -10.39
CA LEU A 39 15.19 13.73 -8.97
C LEU A 39 16.41 14.25 -8.22
N ILE A 40 16.21 15.27 -7.39
CA ILE A 40 17.28 16.03 -6.73
C ILE A 40 17.27 15.72 -5.23
N LYS A 41 18.37 15.18 -4.71
CA LYS A 41 18.48 14.91 -3.28
C LYS A 41 18.54 16.23 -2.50
N ILE A 42 17.66 16.40 -1.53
CA ILE A 42 17.71 17.50 -0.57
C ILE A 42 18.77 17.20 0.50
N ASP A 43 19.63 18.18 0.77
CA ASP A 43 20.60 18.17 1.85
C ASP A 43 19.92 18.60 3.16
N LEU A 44 19.78 17.68 4.11
CA LEU A 44 19.07 17.92 5.37
C LEU A 44 19.86 18.79 6.35
N GLU A 45 21.16 18.99 6.09
CA GLU A 45 22.03 19.85 6.90
C GLU A 45 21.97 21.32 6.48
N LYS A 46 21.25 21.64 5.40
CA LYS A 46 21.05 22.99 4.89
C LYS A 46 19.57 23.38 4.95
N PRO A 47 19.26 24.68 5.08
CA PRO A 47 17.88 25.14 4.99
C PRO A 47 17.25 24.74 3.65
N LEU A 48 16.05 24.16 3.68
CA LEU A 48 15.32 23.73 2.49
C LEU A 48 15.06 24.90 1.52
N ILE A 49 14.81 26.09 2.04
CA ILE A 49 14.47 27.27 1.25
C ILE A 49 15.59 27.73 0.31
N ASP A 50 16.84 27.39 0.62
CA ASP A 50 18.02 27.80 -0.14
C ASP A 50 18.43 26.78 -1.21
N GLN A 51 17.70 25.67 -1.33
CA GLN A 51 18.07 24.54 -2.20
C GLN A 51 17.22 24.44 -3.48
N GLY A 52 16.18 25.27 -3.58
CA GLY A 52 15.31 25.33 -4.76
C GLY A 52 15.91 26.12 -5.94
N PRO A 53 15.11 26.38 -6.98
CA PRO A 53 13.69 26.06 -7.07
C PRO A 53 13.42 24.56 -7.26
N PHE A 54 12.36 24.07 -6.61
CA PHE A 54 11.80 22.74 -6.88
C PHE A 54 10.41 22.91 -7.46
N ASP A 55 10.04 22.07 -8.43
CA ASP A 55 8.66 21.99 -8.95
C ASP A 55 7.79 21.06 -8.10
N CYS A 56 8.40 20.20 -7.27
CA CYS A 56 7.71 19.34 -6.30
C CYS A 56 8.67 18.89 -5.19
N ILE A 57 8.14 18.66 -3.98
CA ILE A 57 8.88 18.03 -2.88
C ILE A 57 8.30 16.66 -2.58
N LEU A 58 9.15 15.63 -2.61
CA LEU A 58 8.84 14.28 -2.17
C LEU A 58 9.54 13.98 -0.84
N HIS A 59 8.82 13.55 0.19
CA HIS A 59 9.47 13.30 1.48
C HIS A 59 8.93 12.12 2.27
N LYS A 60 9.81 11.58 3.12
CA LYS A 60 9.49 10.58 4.14
C LYS A 60 10.39 10.76 5.35
N ILE A 61 10.29 11.94 5.98
CA ILE A 61 11.02 12.31 7.20
C ILE A 61 10.02 12.92 8.17
N TYR A 62 10.14 12.56 9.45
CA TYR A 62 9.12 12.86 10.46
C TYR A 62 9.60 13.82 11.56
N SER A 63 10.85 14.30 11.51
CA SER A 63 11.38 15.16 12.55
C SER A 63 10.61 16.49 12.64
N PRO A 64 10.40 17.05 13.84
CA PRO A 64 9.76 18.35 14.00
C PRO A 64 10.45 19.46 13.20
N SER A 65 11.79 19.44 13.16
CA SER A 65 12.58 20.39 12.37
C SER A 65 12.28 20.31 10.87
N TRP A 66 12.12 19.10 10.33
CA TRP A 66 11.79 18.91 8.92
C TRP A 66 10.37 19.40 8.61
N LYS A 67 9.40 19.10 9.49
CA LYS A 67 8.02 19.59 9.33
C LYS A 67 7.96 21.11 9.31
N GLN A 68 8.72 21.78 10.18
CA GLN A 68 8.81 23.24 10.17
C GLN A 68 9.40 23.76 8.84
N GLN A 69 10.48 23.16 8.36
CA GLN A 69 11.08 23.54 7.07
C GLN A 69 10.10 23.38 5.89
N LEU A 70 9.32 22.29 5.86
CA LEU A 70 8.28 22.09 4.85
C LEU A 70 7.19 23.17 4.93
N SER A 71 6.75 23.52 6.14
CA SER A 71 5.77 24.58 6.35
C SER A 71 6.29 25.93 5.86
N ASP A 72 7.51 26.31 6.23
CA ASP A 72 8.14 27.57 5.81
C ASP A 72 8.33 27.62 4.28
N TYR A 73 8.70 26.48 3.68
CA TYR A 73 8.85 26.37 2.23
C TYR A 73 7.51 26.50 1.51
N ALA A 74 6.44 25.87 2.01
CA ALA A 74 5.10 25.95 1.43
C ALA A 74 4.54 27.38 1.48
N VAL A 75 4.79 28.13 2.55
CA VAL A 75 4.38 29.54 2.66
C VAL A 75 5.06 30.40 1.59
N LYS A 76 6.36 30.18 1.33
CA LYS A 76 7.11 30.93 0.33
C LYS A 76 6.87 30.46 -1.11
N ASN A 77 6.47 29.20 -1.29
CA ASN A 77 6.29 28.55 -2.58
C ASN A 77 4.92 27.84 -2.65
N PRO A 78 3.79 28.58 -2.64
CA PRO A 78 2.45 27.99 -2.49
C PRO A 78 2.03 27.08 -3.65
N ASN A 79 2.67 27.23 -4.82
CA ASN A 79 2.39 26.42 -6.01
C ASN A 79 3.24 25.13 -6.07
N VAL A 80 4.14 24.90 -5.11
CA VAL A 80 5.00 23.72 -5.08
C VAL A 80 4.32 22.62 -4.24
N PRO A 81 3.88 21.52 -4.85
CA PRO A 81 3.20 20.44 -4.15
C PRO A 81 4.19 19.67 -3.28
N ILE A 82 3.77 19.38 -2.05
CA ILE A 82 4.50 18.54 -1.09
C ILE A 82 3.80 17.18 -1.01
N ILE A 83 4.49 16.13 -1.44
CA ILE A 83 4.02 14.75 -1.47
C ILE A 83 4.54 14.00 -0.24
N ASP A 84 3.70 13.65 0.73
CA ASP A 84 2.34 14.16 1.01
C ASP A 84 2.38 15.13 2.20
N SER A 85 1.26 15.82 2.50
CA SER A 85 1.20 16.77 3.61
C SER A 85 1.56 16.13 4.95
N PRO A 86 2.46 16.73 5.77
CA PRO A 86 2.80 16.20 7.10
C PRO A 86 1.58 15.93 7.99
N ASN A 87 0.57 16.80 7.94
CA ASN A 87 -0.66 16.66 8.73
C ASN A 87 -1.50 15.44 8.32
N ALA A 88 -1.55 15.15 7.01
CA ALA A 88 -2.23 13.97 6.48
C ALA A 88 -1.52 12.68 6.93
N ILE A 89 -0.18 12.71 6.92
CA ILE A 89 0.65 11.56 7.31
C ILE A 89 0.55 11.27 8.81
N GLU A 90 0.45 12.28 9.67
CA GLU A 90 0.35 12.10 11.13
C GLU A 90 -0.83 11.24 11.57
N ARG A 91 -1.95 11.24 10.81
CA ARG A 91 -3.13 10.40 11.08
C ARG A 91 -2.81 8.90 11.09
N LEU A 92 -1.75 8.50 10.38
CA LEU A 92 -1.28 7.12 10.31
C LEU A 92 -0.34 6.70 11.46
N HIS A 93 0.14 7.62 12.30
CA HIS A 93 1.07 7.25 13.38
C HIS A 93 0.39 6.58 14.58
N ASN A 94 -0.93 6.60 14.64
CA ASN A 94 -1.73 5.92 15.66
C ASN A 94 -2.54 4.79 15.01
N ARG A 95 -2.33 3.56 15.46
CA ARG A 95 -2.99 2.36 14.90
C ARG A 95 -4.51 2.34 15.05
N ILE A 96 -5.06 3.12 15.97
CA ILE A 96 -6.50 3.26 16.15
C ILE A 96 -7.05 4.10 14.99
N SER A 97 -6.64 5.37 14.93
CA SER A 97 -7.08 6.32 13.90
C SER A 97 -6.73 5.88 12.48
N MET A 98 -5.65 5.10 12.33
CA MET A 98 -5.26 4.49 11.05
C MET A 98 -6.37 3.66 10.41
N LEU A 99 -7.13 2.89 11.18
CA LEU A 99 -8.16 2.01 10.66
C LEU A 99 -9.57 2.61 10.79
N GLU A 100 -9.78 3.55 11.70
CA GLU A 100 -11.04 4.30 11.79
C GLU A 100 -11.41 4.99 10.47
N VAL A 101 -10.42 5.48 9.71
CA VAL A 101 -10.69 6.08 8.39
C VAL A 101 -11.40 5.14 7.40
N VAL A 102 -11.28 3.82 7.59
CA VAL A 102 -11.96 2.82 6.76
C VAL A 102 -13.47 2.83 7.04
N THR A 103 -13.90 3.18 8.25
CA THR A 103 -15.33 3.23 8.62
C THR A 103 -16.06 4.42 8.01
N ASP A 104 -15.31 5.45 7.61
CA ASP A 104 -15.85 6.66 6.98
C ASP A 104 -16.07 6.47 5.47
N ILE A 105 -15.57 5.38 4.89
CA ILE A 105 -15.70 5.08 3.46
C ILE A 105 -17.05 4.41 3.23
N ASN A 106 -17.88 5.03 2.41
CA ASN A 106 -19.15 4.45 1.99
C ASN A 106 -19.20 4.34 0.47
N PHE A 107 -19.28 3.11 -0.04
CA PHE A 107 -19.68 2.81 -1.40
C PHE A 107 -20.33 1.42 -1.42
N GLU A 108 -21.33 1.24 -2.28
CA GLU A 108 -21.98 -0.05 -2.43
C GLU A 108 -21.18 -0.94 -3.39
N CYS A 109 -21.04 -2.21 -3.02
CA CYS A 109 -20.51 -3.24 -3.90
C CYS A 109 -21.40 -4.47 -3.79
N GLU A 110 -22.15 -4.77 -4.86
CA GLU A 110 -23.24 -5.76 -4.85
C GLU A 110 -22.84 -7.16 -4.34
N LYS A 111 -21.57 -7.55 -4.50
CA LYS A 111 -21.10 -8.92 -4.23
C LYS A 111 -20.09 -9.02 -3.09
N VAL A 112 -19.58 -7.90 -2.58
CA VAL A 112 -18.43 -7.88 -1.68
C VAL A 112 -18.67 -6.89 -0.55
N SER A 113 -18.34 -7.30 0.67
CA SER A 113 -18.32 -6.42 1.84
C SER A 113 -16.90 -6.13 2.30
N PHE A 114 -16.69 -4.99 2.95
CA PHE A 114 -15.42 -4.67 3.58
C PHE A 114 -15.60 -4.03 4.95
N GLY A 115 -14.50 -3.96 5.70
CA GLY A 115 -14.44 -3.25 6.97
C GLY A 115 -13.08 -3.43 7.63
N ILE A 116 -13.07 -3.35 8.96
CA ILE A 116 -11.90 -3.58 9.78
C ILE A 116 -12.20 -4.69 10.79
N PRO A 117 -11.20 -5.49 11.22
CA PRO A 117 -11.39 -6.40 12.34
C PRO A 117 -11.67 -5.62 13.62
N LYS A 118 -12.38 -6.24 14.57
CA LYS A 118 -12.58 -5.62 15.89
C LYS A 118 -11.23 -5.37 16.56
N GLN A 119 -11.11 -4.24 17.25
CA GLN A 119 -9.90 -3.92 17.97
C GLN A 119 -10.17 -3.07 19.21
N ILE A 120 -9.34 -3.24 20.23
CA ILE A 120 -9.33 -2.42 21.45
C ILE A 120 -7.91 -2.00 21.81
N VAL A 121 -7.81 -1.03 22.70
CA VAL A 121 -6.53 -0.47 23.15
C VAL A 121 -6.38 -0.75 24.62
N VAL A 122 -5.22 -1.26 25.00
CA VAL A 122 -4.87 -1.48 26.39
C VAL A 122 -3.66 -0.62 26.71
N TYR A 123 -3.85 0.33 27.63
CA TYR A 123 -2.85 1.36 27.93
C TYR A 123 -1.85 0.95 29.01
N ASP A 124 -2.27 0.12 29.97
CA ASP A 124 -1.43 -0.28 31.10
C ASP A 124 -1.53 -1.77 31.43
N ALA A 125 -0.54 -2.27 32.17
CA ALA A 125 -0.40 -3.69 32.48
C ALA A 125 -1.46 -4.23 33.45
N LYS A 126 -2.12 -3.35 34.23
CA LYS A 126 -3.21 -3.77 35.13
C LYS A 126 -4.46 -4.07 34.30
N ALA A 127 -4.79 -3.19 33.36
CA ALA A 127 -5.88 -3.38 32.42
C ALA A 127 -5.75 -4.68 31.63
N VAL A 128 -4.54 -5.07 31.22
CA VAL A 128 -4.30 -6.36 30.54
C VAL A 128 -4.71 -7.57 31.40
N LYS A 129 -4.43 -7.54 32.71
CA LYS A 129 -4.70 -8.68 33.62
C LYS A 129 -6.19 -8.81 33.94
N GLU A 130 -6.89 -7.69 34.00
CA GLU A 130 -8.32 -7.62 34.31
C GLU A 130 -9.19 -7.72 33.03
N LEU A 131 -8.57 -7.77 31.85
CA LEU A 131 -9.26 -7.72 30.57
C LEU A 131 -10.17 -8.93 30.35
N ASN A 132 -11.47 -8.65 30.26
CA ASN A 132 -12.45 -9.61 29.78
C ASN A 132 -12.67 -9.43 28.27
N LEU A 133 -11.91 -10.17 27.45
CA LEU A 133 -11.99 -10.08 25.98
C LEU A 133 -13.41 -10.25 25.44
N GLU A 134 -14.20 -11.18 25.98
CA GLU A 134 -15.56 -11.43 25.51
C GLU A 134 -16.49 -10.24 25.78
N GLY A 135 -16.31 -9.58 26.93
CA GLY A 135 -17.03 -8.34 27.27
C GLY A 135 -16.72 -7.19 26.30
N GLU A 136 -15.50 -7.17 25.76
CA GLU A 136 -15.05 -6.23 24.72
C GLU A 136 -15.37 -6.73 23.29
N GLY A 137 -16.07 -7.85 23.16
CA GLY A 137 -16.47 -8.43 21.87
C GLY A 137 -15.32 -9.06 21.07
N LEU A 138 -14.18 -9.33 21.70
CA LEU A 138 -13.03 -10.04 21.13
C LEU A 138 -12.99 -11.49 21.59
N LYS A 139 -12.40 -12.35 20.74
CA LYS A 139 -12.15 -13.76 21.05
C LYS A 139 -10.71 -14.10 20.69
N LEU A 140 -10.14 -15.06 21.41
CA LEU A 140 -8.82 -15.59 21.09
C LEU A 140 -8.90 -16.46 19.81
N PRO A 141 -7.83 -16.49 19.00
CA PRO A 141 -6.59 -15.73 19.19
C PRO A 141 -6.75 -14.25 18.78
N VAL A 142 -5.90 -13.38 19.33
CA VAL A 142 -5.84 -11.95 18.96
C VAL A 142 -4.43 -11.57 18.52
N ILE A 143 -4.31 -10.63 17.57
CA ILE A 143 -3.04 -10.00 17.24
C ILE A 143 -2.82 -8.81 18.18
N ALA A 144 -1.72 -8.86 18.93
CA ALA A 144 -1.20 -7.74 19.69
C ALA A 144 -0.22 -6.92 18.85
N LYS A 145 -0.49 -5.62 18.71
CA LYS A 145 0.34 -4.66 17.95
C LYS A 145 0.74 -3.47 18.85
N PRO A 146 1.97 -2.94 18.80
CA PRO A 146 2.31 -1.72 19.52
C PRO A 146 1.41 -0.56 19.08
N LEU A 147 0.93 0.28 20.00
CA LEU A 147 0.02 1.38 19.66
C LEU A 147 0.62 2.39 18.66
N VAL A 148 1.92 2.65 18.79
CA VAL A 148 2.68 3.54 17.90
C VAL A 148 2.99 2.84 16.58
N ALA A 149 2.69 3.49 15.46
CA ALA A 149 2.97 3.04 14.09
C ALA A 149 3.85 4.05 13.32
N ASP A 150 5.04 4.32 13.83
CA ASP A 150 6.00 5.31 13.27
C ASP A 150 7.04 4.69 12.31
N GLY A 151 6.95 3.39 12.03
CA GLY A 151 7.91 2.67 11.20
C GLY A 151 9.26 2.38 11.88
N SER A 152 9.38 2.64 13.19
CA SER A 152 10.55 2.22 13.97
C SER A 152 10.58 0.71 14.17
N ALA A 153 11.75 0.12 14.44
CA ALA A 153 11.85 -1.31 14.74
C ALA A 153 10.96 -1.75 15.93
N LYS A 154 10.70 -0.83 16.88
CA LYS A 154 9.81 -1.08 18.02
C LYS A 154 8.33 -1.17 17.62
N SER A 155 7.90 -0.39 16.62
CA SER A 155 6.51 -0.39 16.11
C SER A 155 6.08 -1.67 15.38
N HIS A 156 7.06 -2.53 15.06
CA HIS A 156 6.86 -3.78 14.31
C HIS A 156 6.86 -5.03 15.20
N LYS A 157 7.09 -4.94 16.52
CA LYS A 157 7.07 -6.13 17.38
C LYS A 157 5.62 -6.55 17.69
N MET A 158 5.09 -7.49 16.91
CA MET A 158 3.74 -8.03 17.05
C MET A 158 3.77 -9.42 17.69
N SER A 159 2.62 -9.83 18.22
CA SER A 159 2.42 -11.19 18.72
C SER A 159 1.01 -11.70 18.44
N LEU A 160 0.88 -12.97 18.08
CA LEU A 160 -0.39 -13.68 18.04
C LEU A 160 -0.58 -14.34 19.40
N VAL A 161 -1.64 -13.97 20.11
CA VAL A 161 -1.91 -14.39 21.48
C VAL A 161 -2.99 -15.46 21.45
N PHE A 162 -2.69 -16.64 21.99
CA PHE A 162 -3.59 -17.80 21.96
C PHE A 162 -4.38 -18.00 23.24
N ASN A 163 -3.86 -17.54 24.38
CA ASN A 163 -4.50 -17.76 25.69
C ASN A 163 -4.25 -16.60 26.66
N LYS A 164 -4.89 -16.68 27.84
CA LYS A 164 -4.79 -15.66 28.89
C LYS A 164 -3.36 -15.47 29.42
N ASP A 165 -2.56 -16.53 29.45
CA ASP A 165 -1.15 -16.44 29.88
C ASP A 165 -0.33 -15.60 28.90
N GLY A 166 -0.53 -15.78 27.60
CA GLY A 166 0.10 -14.94 26.57
C GLY A 166 -0.33 -13.48 26.68
N LEU A 167 -1.63 -13.24 26.93
CA LEU A 167 -2.18 -11.90 27.14
C LEU A 167 -1.48 -11.20 28.31
N SER A 168 -1.29 -11.90 29.44
CA SER A 168 -0.65 -11.36 30.65
C SER A 168 0.80 -10.92 30.46
N LYS A 169 1.49 -11.41 29.41
CA LYS A 169 2.90 -11.11 29.09
C LYS A 169 3.07 -9.91 28.17
N LEU A 170 1.97 -9.33 27.66
CA LEU A 170 2.03 -8.17 26.78
C LEU A 170 2.61 -6.95 27.50
N LYS A 171 3.20 -6.06 26.71
CA LYS A 171 3.76 -4.78 27.18
C LYS A 171 2.96 -3.63 26.57
N PRO A 172 2.01 -3.06 27.32
CA PRO A 172 1.26 -1.88 26.92
C PRO A 172 2.14 -0.64 26.70
N PRO A 173 1.70 0.37 25.92
CA PRO A 173 0.41 0.43 25.24
C PRO A 173 0.34 -0.48 24.00
N VAL A 174 -0.72 -1.25 23.89
CA VAL A 174 -0.91 -2.28 22.85
C VAL A 174 -2.33 -2.22 22.28
N VAL A 175 -2.45 -2.44 20.98
CA VAL A 175 -3.72 -2.70 20.30
C VAL A 175 -3.92 -4.20 20.22
N LEU A 176 -5.07 -4.67 20.69
CA LEU A 176 -5.51 -6.05 20.50
C LEU A 176 -6.54 -6.06 19.37
N GLN A 177 -6.22 -6.77 18.30
CA GLN A 177 -7.07 -6.89 17.12
C GLN A 177 -7.51 -8.34 16.95
N GLU A 178 -8.77 -8.56 16.59
CA GLU A 178 -9.30 -9.88 16.23
C GLU A 178 -8.41 -10.54 15.17
N PHE A 179 -8.00 -11.79 15.41
CA PHE A 179 -7.38 -12.61 14.38
C PHE A 179 -8.47 -13.28 13.55
N VAL A 180 -8.46 -13.04 12.24
CA VAL A 180 -9.40 -13.64 11.29
C VAL A 180 -8.63 -14.60 10.41
N ASN A 181 -9.03 -15.88 10.38
CA ASN A 181 -8.48 -16.85 9.44
C ASN A 181 -8.71 -16.34 8.01
N HIS A 182 -7.65 -16.35 7.21
CA HIS A 182 -7.59 -15.72 5.89
C HIS A 182 -6.83 -16.57 4.86
N GLY A 183 -6.71 -17.87 5.13
CA GLY A 183 -6.08 -18.82 4.23
C GLY A 183 -4.59 -18.54 4.05
N GLY A 184 -3.93 -17.87 5.00
CA GLY A 184 -2.51 -17.51 4.96
C GLY A 184 -2.11 -16.58 3.81
N VAL A 185 -3.05 -15.86 3.18
CA VAL A 185 -2.76 -14.91 2.10
C VAL A 185 -3.19 -13.49 2.48
N ILE A 186 -2.30 -12.54 2.26
CA ILE A 186 -2.59 -11.11 2.41
C ILE A 186 -2.45 -10.41 1.06
N PHE A 187 -3.43 -9.57 0.75
CA PHE A 187 -3.48 -8.76 -0.45
C PHE A 187 -2.92 -7.38 -0.12
N LYS A 188 -1.74 -7.09 -0.65
CA LYS A 188 -1.09 -5.79 -0.47
C LYS A 188 -1.49 -4.89 -1.63
N VAL A 189 -2.27 -3.85 -1.33
CA VAL A 189 -2.84 -2.96 -2.33
C VAL A 189 -2.09 -1.63 -2.31
N TYR A 190 -1.21 -1.46 -3.28
CA TYR A 190 -0.43 -0.24 -3.50
C TYR A 190 -1.28 0.83 -4.19
N VAL A 191 -1.19 2.06 -3.69
CA VAL A 191 -1.86 3.25 -4.21
C VAL A 191 -0.82 4.31 -4.49
N VAL A 192 -0.75 4.73 -5.76
CA VAL A 192 0.15 5.78 -6.25
C VAL A 192 -0.67 6.76 -7.08
N GLY A 193 -1.12 7.85 -6.46
CA GLY A 193 -2.17 8.69 -7.04
C GLY A 193 -3.41 7.84 -7.32
N ASP A 194 -3.93 7.90 -8.53
CA ASP A 194 -5.09 7.09 -8.94
C ASP A 194 -4.74 5.66 -9.35
N TYR A 195 -3.45 5.33 -9.51
CA TYR A 195 -3.03 3.98 -9.84
C TYR A 195 -3.14 3.05 -8.63
N VAL A 196 -3.74 1.87 -8.85
CA VAL A 196 -3.97 0.85 -7.82
C VAL A 196 -3.42 -0.49 -8.30
N LYS A 197 -2.54 -1.10 -7.50
CA LYS A 197 -2.01 -2.44 -7.78
C LYS A 197 -2.10 -3.34 -6.57
N CYS A 198 -2.76 -4.47 -6.75
CA CYS A 198 -2.82 -5.53 -5.76
C CYS A 198 -1.73 -6.58 -6.03
N VAL A 199 -1.05 -7.03 -4.98
CA VAL A 199 -0.15 -8.18 -5.03
C VAL A 199 -0.47 -9.15 -3.89
N LYS A 200 -0.38 -10.45 -4.16
CA LYS A 200 -0.51 -11.51 -3.15
C LYS A 200 0.79 -11.65 -2.37
N ARG A 201 0.69 -11.89 -1.07
CA ARG A 201 1.80 -12.12 -0.15
C ARG A 201 1.44 -13.25 0.80
N LYS A 202 2.43 -14.04 1.20
CA LYS A 202 2.27 -15.03 2.29
C LYS A 202 2.03 -14.27 3.60
N SER A 203 1.11 -14.79 4.40
CA SER A 203 0.64 -14.24 5.66
C SER A 203 0.75 -15.27 6.79
N LEU A 204 0.29 -14.92 7.99
CA LEU A 204 0.15 -15.86 9.10
C LEU A 204 -0.80 -17.01 8.72
N PRO A 205 -0.47 -18.27 9.07
CA PRO A 205 -1.31 -19.40 8.73
C PRO A 205 -2.61 -19.34 9.56
N ASP A 206 -3.63 -20.03 9.09
CA ASP A 206 -4.87 -20.16 9.85
C ASP A 206 -4.64 -20.90 11.17
N VAL A 207 -5.40 -20.51 12.19
CA VAL A 207 -5.34 -21.11 13.52
C VAL A 207 -6.55 -22.02 13.69
N ASN A 208 -6.28 -23.29 14.03
CA ASN A 208 -7.30 -24.26 14.42
C ASN A 208 -7.57 -24.19 15.92
N GLU A 209 -8.78 -24.57 16.34
CA GLU A 209 -9.19 -24.55 17.75
C GLU A 209 -8.28 -25.40 18.66
N GLU A 210 -7.67 -26.47 18.14
CA GLU A 210 -6.73 -27.32 18.88
C GLU A 210 -5.45 -26.57 19.32
N LYS A 211 -5.01 -25.55 18.56
CA LYS A 211 -3.83 -24.73 18.90
C LYS A 211 -4.11 -23.77 20.08
N LEU A 212 -5.38 -23.47 20.39
CA LEU A 212 -5.78 -22.63 21.53
C LEU A 212 -5.51 -23.28 22.89
N GLY A 213 -5.36 -24.61 22.94
CA GLY A 213 -5.02 -25.37 24.14
C GLY A 213 -3.51 -25.60 24.35
N SER A 214 -2.65 -25.05 23.49
CA SER A 214 -1.19 -25.27 23.57
C SER A 214 -0.54 -24.51 24.74
N SER A 215 0.58 -25.05 25.26
CA SER A 215 1.35 -24.44 26.37
C SER A 215 2.09 -23.14 25.96
N GLU A 216 2.26 -22.88 24.66
CA GLU A 216 2.82 -21.63 24.16
C GLU A 216 1.74 -20.55 24.11
N GLY A 217 1.76 -19.63 25.09
CA GLY A 217 0.72 -18.60 25.19
C GLY A 217 0.69 -17.56 24.07
N SER A 218 1.78 -17.40 23.32
CA SER A 218 1.87 -16.42 22.22
C SER A 218 3.00 -16.73 21.23
N LEU A 219 2.80 -16.41 19.95
CA LEU A 219 3.82 -16.41 18.90
C LEU A 219 4.24 -14.98 18.54
N SER A 220 5.53 -14.64 18.58
CA SER A 220 6.00 -13.28 18.22
C SER A 220 6.43 -13.20 16.76
N PHE A 221 6.13 -12.10 16.08
CA PHE A 221 6.54 -11.87 14.70
C PHE A 221 6.69 -10.38 14.39
N SER A 222 7.41 -10.03 13.32
CA SER A 222 7.70 -8.64 12.96
C SER A 222 6.76 -8.04 11.91
N GLN A 223 6.20 -8.89 11.03
CA GLN A 223 5.25 -8.49 9.99
C GLN A 223 4.25 -9.63 9.76
N VAL A 224 2.98 -9.28 9.60
CA VAL A 224 1.95 -10.25 9.19
C VAL A 224 2.27 -10.80 7.79
N SER A 225 2.77 -9.94 6.89
CA SER A 225 3.01 -10.22 5.46
C SER A 225 4.41 -10.72 5.09
N ASN A 226 5.22 -11.15 6.08
CA ASN A 226 6.57 -11.67 5.82
C ASN A 226 7.14 -12.37 7.09
N LEU A 227 6.65 -13.57 7.41
CA LEU A 227 7.34 -14.45 8.37
C LEU A 227 8.73 -14.75 7.80
N ASN A 228 9.74 -14.02 8.26
CA ASN A 228 11.12 -14.32 7.91
C ASN A 228 11.43 -15.74 8.41
N SER A 229 12.15 -16.47 7.57
CA SER A 229 12.62 -17.86 7.58
C SER A 229 13.32 -18.40 8.85
N VAL A 230 13.05 -17.88 10.05
CA VAL A 230 13.76 -18.25 11.29
C VAL A 230 12.88 -19.00 12.30
N GLU A 231 11.56 -19.01 12.16
CA GLU A 231 10.67 -19.78 13.07
C GLU A 231 9.86 -20.83 12.29
N ARG A 232 10.59 -21.68 11.58
CA ARG A 232 10.03 -22.69 10.67
C ARG A 232 9.68 -23.98 11.40
N ALA A 233 8.59 -23.97 12.15
CA ALA A 233 7.92 -25.22 12.54
C ALA A 233 7.02 -25.76 11.41
N ASP A 234 6.45 -24.87 10.59
CA ASP A 234 5.50 -25.20 9.50
C ASP A 234 6.07 -24.91 8.10
N ASP A 235 7.32 -25.31 7.87
CA ASP A 235 8.01 -25.10 6.59
C ASP A 235 7.34 -25.79 5.38
N LYS A 236 6.66 -26.91 5.67
CA LYS A 236 5.83 -27.62 4.69
C LYS A 236 4.62 -26.81 4.24
N TYR A 237 3.97 -26.07 5.15
CA TYR A 237 2.80 -25.26 4.83
C TYR A 237 3.17 -24.18 3.82
N TYR A 238 4.26 -23.43 4.06
CA TYR A 238 4.67 -22.34 3.19
C TYR A 238 5.35 -22.80 1.90
N SER A 239 6.05 -23.94 1.88
CA SER A 239 6.65 -24.48 0.65
C SER A 239 5.62 -25.02 -0.34
N MET A 240 4.49 -25.53 0.15
CA MET A 240 3.36 -25.97 -0.68
C MET A 240 2.42 -24.83 -1.09
N MET A 241 2.53 -23.67 -0.44
CA MET A 241 1.68 -22.52 -0.72
C MET A 241 2.18 -21.78 -1.96
N ASP A 242 1.57 -22.12 -3.08
CA ASP A 242 1.78 -21.44 -4.35
C ASP A 242 0.88 -20.19 -4.42
N LEU A 243 1.50 -19.02 -4.46
CA LEU A 243 0.78 -17.75 -4.57
C LEU A 243 0.22 -17.54 -5.99
N GLU A 244 0.69 -18.30 -6.97
CA GLU A 244 0.19 -18.28 -8.34
C GLU A 244 -0.94 -19.31 -8.57
N ASP A 245 -1.23 -20.17 -7.58
CA ASP A 245 -2.37 -21.10 -7.63
C ASP A 245 -3.69 -20.30 -7.83
N GLU A 246 -4.43 -20.65 -8.87
CA GLU A 246 -5.71 -20.05 -9.27
C GLU A 246 -6.77 -20.10 -8.15
N LYS A 247 -6.58 -20.99 -7.16
CA LYS A 247 -7.50 -21.15 -6.02
C LYS A 247 -7.64 -19.89 -5.16
N THR A 248 -6.62 -19.03 -5.09
CA THR A 248 -6.72 -17.76 -4.36
C THR A 248 -6.92 -16.62 -5.34
N GLU A 249 -8.19 -16.38 -5.66
CA GLU A 249 -8.62 -15.27 -6.51
C GLU A 249 -8.25 -13.91 -5.90
N LEU A 250 -7.88 -12.95 -6.75
CA LEU A 250 -7.71 -11.57 -6.34
C LEU A 250 -9.06 -10.92 -5.99
N PRO A 251 -9.10 -9.92 -5.09
CA PRO A 251 -10.28 -9.09 -4.93
C PRO A 251 -10.65 -8.39 -6.25
N PRO A 252 -11.94 -8.17 -6.55
CA PRO A 252 -12.35 -7.48 -7.77
C PRO A 252 -11.66 -6.11 -7.90
N ILE A 253 -11.18 -5.78 -9.10
CA ILE A 253 -10.42 -4.56 -9.34
C ILE A 253 -11.26 -3.31 -9.04
N SER A 254 -12.53 -3.29 -9.45
CA SER A 254 -13.45 -2.17 -9.17
C SER A 254 -13.60 -1.91 -7.68
N PHE A 255 -13.71 -2.98 -6.89
CA PHE A 255 -13.75 -2.91 -5.44
C PHE A 255 -12.47 -2.31 -4.84
N LEU A 256 -11.29 -2.75 -5.31
CA LEU A 256 -10.01 -2.20 -4.84
C LEU A 256 -9.83 -0.72 -5.20
N VAL A 257 -10.23 -0.33 -6.41
CA VAL A 257 -10.19 1.06 -6.87
C VAL A 257 -11.10 1.94 -6.00
N ASN A 258 -12.29 1.46 -5.66
CA ASN A 258 -13.23 2.20 -4.81
C ASN A 258 -12.69 2.37 -3.38
N ILE A 259 -12.14 1.31 -2.77
CA ILE A 259 -11.49 1.43 -1.44
C ILE A 259 -10.32 2.41 -1.51
N ALA A 260 -9.44 2.26 -2.50
CA ALA A 260 -8.29 3.15 -2.66
C ALA A 260 -8.71 4.61 -2.83
N SER A 261 -9.75 4.87 -3.64
CA SER A 261 -10.32 6.21 -3.83
C SER A 261 -10.91 6.78 -2.54
N GLY A 262 -11.68 5.97 -1.79
CA GLY A 262 -12.23 6.38 -0.50
C GLY A 262 -11.14 6.72 0.51
N LEU A 263 -10.11 5.88 0.62
CA LEU A 263 -8.96 6.11 1.49
C LEU A 263 -8.17 7.36 1.09
N ARG A 264 -7.95 7.58 -0.23
CA ARG A 264 -7.33 8.82 -0.74
C ARG A 264 -8.09 10.06 -0.28
N GLY A 265 -9.41 10.08 -0.50
CA GLY A 265 -10.26 11.21 -0.14
C GLY A 265 -10.26 11.47 1.37
N ALA A 266 -10.42 10.43 2.18
CA ALA A 266 -10.53 10.57 3.63
C ALA A 266 -9.18 10.92 4.31
N MET A 267 -8.07 10.41 3.78
CA MET A 267 -6.74 10.62 4.36
C MET A 267 -5.98 11.81 3.75
N GLY A 268 -6.30 12.20 2.51
CA GLY A 268 -5.53 13.18 1.76
C GLY A 268 -4.12 12.71 1.37
N LEU A 269 -3.88 11.40 1.33
CA LEU A 269 -2.61 10.80 0.90
C LEU A 269 -2.68 10.32 -0.54
N ARG A 270 -1.57 10.42 -1.26
CA ARG A 270 -1.41 9.89 -2.62
C ARG A 270 -0.46 8.72 -2.70
N LEU A 271 0.47 8.58 -1.75
CA LEU A 271 1.42 7.47 -1.70
C LEU A 271 1.18 6.61 -0.46
N PHE A 272 0.47 5.50 -0.60
CA PHE A 272 0.29 4.55 0.50
C PHE A 272 0.06 3.14 -0.03
N ASN A 273 0.09 2.16 0.86
CA ASN A 273 -0.60 0.91 0.61
C ASN A 273 -1.49 0.59 1.80
N PHE A 274 -2.48 -0.27 1.57
CA PHE A 274 -3.18 -0.95 2.65
C PHE A 274 -3.04 -2.46 2.50
N ASP A 275 -3.12 -3.15 3.63
CA ASP A 275 -3.02 -4.59 3.75
C ASP A 275 -4.44 -5.15 3.98
N LEU A 276 -4.87 -6.02 3.08
CA LEU A 276 -6.23 -6.55 3.01
C LEU A 276 -6.21 -8.07 3.17
N ILE A 277 -7.10 -8.61 3.98
CA ILE A 277 -7.32 -10.07 4.11
C ILE A 277 -8.74 -10.44 3.69
N ARG A 278 -8.94 -11.66 3.21
CA ARG A 278 -10.27 -12.22 2.91
C ARG A 278 -10.67 -13.15 4.05
N ASP A 279 -11.80 -12.91 4.69
CA ASP A 279 -12.32 -13.79 5.75
C ASP A 279 -12.79 -15.11 5.14
N VAL A 280 -12.07 -16.21 5.40
CA VAL A 280 -12.38 -17.52 4.79
C VAL A 280 -13.72 -18.09 5.23
N ARG A 281 -14.26 -17.64 6.37
CA ARG A 281 -15.55 -18.13 6.91
C ARG A 281 -16.73 -17.60 6.09
N ILE A 282 -16.58 -16.41 5.52
CA ILE A 282 -17.62 -15.68 4.78
C ILE A 282 -17.33 -15.69 3.27
N GLY A 283 -16.05 -15.68 2.88
CA GLY A 283 -15.59 -15.75 1.49
C GLY A 283 -15.63 -14.41 0.75
N ASN A 284 -16.70 -13.62 0.90
CA ASN A 284 -16.88 -12.33 0.22
C ASN A 284 -16.74 -11.11 1.14
N ARG A 285 -16.13 -11.28 2.31
CA ARG A 285 -15.81 -10.20 3.25
C ARG A 285 -14.31 -9.95 3.29
N TYR A 286 -13.91 -8.71 3.08
CA TYR A 286 -12.52 -8.29 3.16
C TYR A 286 -12.28 -7.34 4.33
N LEU A 287 -11.11 -7.44 4.95
CA LEU A 287 -10.79 -6.64 6.13
C LEU A 287 -9.46 -5.91 5.91
N VAL A 288 -9.48 -4.59 6.07
CA VAL A 288 -8.28 -3.75 6.07
C VAL A 288 -7.64 -3.88 7.45
N ILE A 289 -6.38 -4.31 7.51
CA ILE A 289 -5.69 -4.62 8.78
C ILE A 289 -4.51 -3.70 9.10
N ASP A 290 -4.02 -2.96 8.11
CA ASP A 290 -2.89 -2.03 8.24
C ASP A 290 -2.87 -1.05 7.05
N ILE A 291 -2.47 0.20 7.28
CA ILE A 291 -2.28 1.21 6.23
C ILE A 291 -0.91 1.86 6.42
N ASN A 292 -0.11 1.93 5.36
CA ASN A 292 1.27 2.39 5.43
C ASN A 292 1.52 3.54 4.46
N TYR A 293 1.98 4.69 4.97
CA TYR A 293 2.46 5.79 4.14
C TYR A 293 3.74 5.41 3.40
N PHE A 294 3.78 5.73 2.11
CA PHE A 294 4.92 5.63 1.22
C PHE A 294 5.74 4.34 1.42
N PRO A 295 5.13 3.16 1.19
CA PRO A 295 5.65 1.85 1.55
C PRO A 295 6.86 1.45 0.70
N GLY A 296 7.41 0.25 0.94
CA GLY A 296 8.43 -0.33 0.07
C GLY A 296 7.82 -0.85 -1.24
N TYR A 297 8.39 -0.45 -2.37
CA TYR A 297 7.90 -0.80 -3.72
C TYR A 297 8.64 -1.97 -4.37
N ALA A 298 9.62 -2.59 -3.69
CA ALA A 298 10.40 -3.70 -4.23
C ALA A 298 9.60 -4.94 -4.66
N LYS A 299 8.33 -5.05 -4.23
CA LYS A 299 7.39 -6.12 -4.60
C LYS A 299 6.23 -5.63 -5.47
N MET A 300 6.24 -4.35 -5.86
CA MET A 300 5.29 -3.78 -6.80
C MET A 300 5.90 -3.85 -8.21
N PRO A 301 5.29 -4.59 -9.14
CA PRO A 301 5.74 -4.63 -10.53
C PRO A 301 5.76 -3.23 -11.14
N CYS A 302 6.79 -2.95 -11.95
CA CYS A 302 6.90 -1.73 -12.76
C CYS A 302 6.77 -0.43 -11.95
N TYR A 303 7.15 -0.43 -10.67
CA TYR A 303 6.94 0.73 -9.80
C TYR A 303 7.62 1.99 -10.35
N GLU A 304 8.76 1.87 -11.04
CA GLU A 304 9.47 3.00 -11.61
C GLU A 304 8.60 3.75 -12.64
N ARG A 305 7.92 3.01 -13.52
CA ARG A 305 7.04 3.59 -14.53
C ARG A 305 5.84 4.27 -13.90
N VAL A 306 5.21 3.59 -12.94
CA VAL A 306 4.06 4.12 -12.22
C VAL A 306 4.42 5.40 -11.46
N LEU A 307 5.57 5.43 -10.80
CA LEU A 307 6.01 6.62 -10.07
C LEU A 307 6.40 7.76 -11.01
N THR A 308 7.05 7.47 -12.14
CA THR A 308 7.34 8.49 -13.16
C THR A 308 6.07 9.08 -13.78
N ASP A 309 5.07 8.25 -14.09
CA ASP A 309 3.74 8.69 -14.52
C ASP A 309 3.10 9.60 -13.47
N PHE A 310 3.07 9.14 -12.21
CA PHE A 310 2.53 9.92 -11.09
C PHE A 310 3.24 11.25 -10.90
N PHE A 311 4.56 11.30 -10.94
CA PHE A 311 5.31 12.54 -10.83
C PHE A 311 4.97 13.50 -11.96
N TRP A 312 4.87 13.00 -13.19
CA TRP A 312 4.46 13.80 -14.33
C TRP A 312 3.05 14.36 -14.14
N ASP A 313 2.09 13.55 -13.72
CA ASP A 313 0.72 13.99 -13.49
C ASP A 313 0.67 15.07 -12.40
N VAL A 314 1.44 14.92 -11.31
CA VAL A 314 1.50 15.94 -10.26
C VAL A 314 2.08 17.27 -10.76
N LEU A 315 3.10 17.20 -11.62
CA LEU A 315 3.78 18.37 -12.14
C LEU A 315 2.92 19.13 -13.18
N ASN A 316 2.11 18.41 -13.98
CA ASN A 316 1.26 19.00 -15.01
C ASN A 316 -0.14 19.34 -14.52
N ASN A 317 -0.71 18.61 -13.57
CA ASN A 317 -2.03 18.93 -13.00
C ASN A 317 -2.00 20.20 -12.13
N ASN A 318 -0.82 20.73 -11.79
CA ASN A 318 -0.68 22.08 -11.24
C ASN A 318 -0.96 23.18 -12.29
N ASP A 319 -0.83 22.86 -13.58
CA ASP A 319 -1.21 23.75 -14.68
C ASP A 319 -2.70 23.59 -15.05
N ASP A 320 -3.38 22.50 -14.69
CA ASP A 320 -4.79 22.22 -15.06
C ASP A 320 -5.86 23.03 -14.30
N ASN A 321 -5.48 23.82 -13.29
CA ASN A 321 -6.33 24.96 -12.87
C ASN A 321 -6.32 26.10 -13.92
N LYS A 322 -5.62 25.92 -15.04
CA LYS A 322 -5.55 26.79 -16.21
C LYS A 322 -5.45 25.96 -17.51
N MET A 323 -6.50 25.26 -17.90
CA MET A 323 -7.05 25.25 -19.27
C MET A 323 -7.93 24.02 -19.49
N ASP A 324 -9.22 24.27 -19.68
CA ASP A 324 -10.08 23.40 -20.45
C ASP A 324 -9.52 23.18 -21.87
N LEU A 325 -9.75 21.96 -22.39
CA LEU A 325 -9.66 21.53 -23.80
C LEU A 325 -8.25 21.22 -24.37
N ASN A 326 -7.89 19.93 -24.42
CA ASN A 326 -7.76 19.20 -25.70
C ASN A 326 -7.37 17.72 -25.53
N LEU A 327 -8.20 16.85 -26.11
CA LEU A 327 -7.85 15.48 -26.46
C LEU A 327 -6.66 15.45 -27.43
N GLN A 328 -5.74 14.49 -27.26
CA GLN A 328 -5.44 13.50 -28.31
C GLN A 328 -4.54 12.36 -27.79
N SER A 329 -4.83 11.17 -28.32
CA SER A 329 -4.28 9.85 -28.00
C SER A 329 -2.79 9.69 -28.29
N SER A 330 -2.10 8.85 -27.52
CA SER A 330 -0.91 8.14 -28.01
C SER A 330 -0.78 6.72 -27.44
N ASN A 331 -0.32 5.83 -28.31
CA ASN A 331 -0.28 4.37 -28.22
C ASN A 331 0.44 3.80 -26.99
N MET A 332 -0.21 2.84 -26.31
CA MET A 332 0.42 1.96 -25.32
C MET A 332 0.81 0.62 -25.94
N GLY A 333 2.11 0.31 -25.84
CA GLY A 333 2.61 -1.05 -25.97
C GLY A 333 2.16 -1.92 -24.80
N THR A 334 1.90 -3.19 -25.11
CA THR A 334 1.26 -4.20 -24.28
C THR A 334 2.03 -4.56 -23.01
N CYS A 335 1.37 -4.37 -21.86
CA CYS A 335 1.52 -5.21 -20.68
C CYS A 335 0.12 -5.37 -20.06
N GLU A 336 -0.28 -6.59 -19.72
CA GLU A 336 -1.68 -6.99 -19.52
C GLU A 336 -2.39 -6.29 -18.35
N MET A 337 -3.65 -5.92 -18.63
CA MET A 337 -4.71 -5.36 -17.76
C MET A 337 -4.27 -4.30 -16.73
N GLU A 338 -3.94 -3.11 -17.23
CA GLU A 338 -3.89 -1.87 -16.46
C GLU A 338 -4.98 -0.92 -16.97
N VAL A 339 -5.95 -0.56 -16.12
CA VAL A 339 -7.03 0.36 -16.51
C VAL A 339 -6.88 1.66 -15.74
N ARG A 340 -6.52 2.72 -16.47
CA ARG A 340 -6.77 4.11 -16.08
C ARG A 340 -8.27 4.36 -16.28
N LYS A 341 -9.06 4.55 -15.21
CA LYS A 341 -10.47 4.92 -15.35
C LYS A 341 -10.60 6.44 -15.33
N LEU A 342 -10.80 7.04 -16.51
CA LEU A 342 -11.35 8.38 -16.64
C LEU A 342 -12.88 8.27 -16.53
N VAL A 343 -13.47 8.98 -15.57
CA VAL A 343 -14.93 9.02 -15.39
C VAL A 343 -15.44 10.27 -16.11
N SER A 344 -16.18 10.07 -17.20
CA SER A 344 -17.06 11.10 -17.76
C SER A 344 -18.47 10.53 -17.86
N ASN A 345 -19.43 11.19 -17.20
CA ASN A 345 -20.86 10.89 -17.30
C ASN A 345 -21.42 11.39 -18.63
N SER A 346 -22.17 10.54 -19.34
CA SER A 346 -23.37 10.93 -20.09
C SER A 346 -24.16 9.68 -20.52
N GLU A 347 -25.47 9.71 -20.30
CA GLU A 347 -26.45 8.71 -20.70
C GLU A 347 -26.71 8.69 -22.22
N CYS A 348 -27.28 7.57 -22.67
CA CYS A 348 -28.32 7.39 -23.71
C CYS A 348 -28.01 6.40 -24.87
N GLU A 349 -28.74 5.28 -24.80
CA GLU A 349 -29.51 4.53 -25.83
C GLU A 349 -28.87 3.84 -27.05
N GLU A 350 -29.13 2.52 -27.08
CA GLU A 350 -29.67 1.64 -28.14
C GLU A 350 -28.93 1.38 -29.48
N ASP A 351 -28.53 0.10 -29.63
CA ASP A 351 -28.99 -0.88 -30.64
C ASP A 351 -27.99 -1.52 -31.63
N ASP A 352 -28.19 -2.83 -31.74
CA ASP A 352 -28.04 -3.78 -32.85
C ASP A 352 -26.69 -4.29 -33.40
N GLY A 353 -26.69 -5.62 -33.61
CA GLY A 353 -26.16 -6.21 -34.85
C GLY A 353 -24.92 -7.09 -34.75
N ALA A 354 -25.14 -8.40 -34.64
CA ALA A 354 -24.14 -9.46 -34.82
C ALA A 354 -23.44 -9.42 -36.19
N THR A 355 -22.19 -9.91 -36.29
CA THR A 355 -21.79 -11.07 -37.13
C THR A 355 -20.27 -11.29 -37.28
N ASN A 356 -19.91 -12.59 -37.25
CA ASN A 356 -18.90 -13.31 -38.06
C ASN A 356 -17.38 -13.18 -37.82
N LEU A 357 -16.83 -14.34 -37.38
CA LEU A 357 -15.48 -14.89 -37.63
C LEU A 357 -15.19 -15.07 -39.15
N PRO A 358 -13.91 -15.21 -39.58
CA PRO A 358 -13.26 -16.55 -39.71
C PRO A 358 -11.75 -16.58 -39.36
N VAL A 359 -11.26 -17.57 -38.60
CA VAL A 359 -10.52 -18.82 -39.00
C VAL A 359 -9.12 -18.66 -39.65
N SER A 360 -8.07 -18.82 -38.81
CA SER A 360 -6.84 -19.68 -38.92
C SER A 360 -5.85 -19.57 -40.11
N PRO A 361 -4.70 -20.31 -40.13
CA PRO A 361 -3.66 -20.65 -39.11
C PRO A 361 -2.23 -20.39 -39.65
N ILE A 362 -1.16 -20.59 -38.85
CA ILE A 362 0.14 -21.16 -39.33
C ILE A 362 0.98 -21.64 -38.14
N LYS A 363 1.40 -22.91 -38.22
CA LYS A 363 2.46 -23.57 -37.42
C LYS A 363 3.82 -23.28 -38.03
N ARG A 364 4.88 -23.22 -37.23
CA ARG A 364 6.21 -23.78 -37.57
C ARG A 364 7.03 -24.09 -36.32
N GLU A 365 7.44 -25.34 -36.23
CA GLU A 365 8.45 -25.90 -35.33
C GLU A 365 9.86 -25.49 -35.82
N GLU A 366 10.83 -25.33 -34.90
CA GLU A 366 11.90 -26.31 -34.66
C GLU A 366 13.10 -25.71 -33.89
N LYS A 367 13.52 -26.47 -32.87
CA LYS A 367 14.88 -26.85 -32.46
C LYS A 367 15.81 -25.86 -31.74
N GLU A 368 15.94 -26.14 -30.44
CA GLU A 368 17.16 -26.54 -29.73
C GLU A 368 18.53 -26.17 -30.33
N SER A 369 19.32 -25.44 -29.54
CA SER A 369 20.72 -25.82 -29.32
C SER A 369 21.14 -25.49 -27.90
N SER A 370 21.57 -26.52 -27.18
CA SER A 370 22.38 -26.45 -25.97
C SER A 370 23.83 -26.14 -26.36
N ILE A 371 24.57 -25.42 -25.52
CA ILE A 371 26.00 -25.65 -25.23
C ILE A 371 26.33 -24.95 -23.91
N GLN A 372 26.79 -25.76 -22.96
CA GLN A 372 27.56 -25.36 -21.79
C GLN A 372 29.02 -25.13 -22.21
N VAL A 373 29.68 -24.12 -21.65
CA VAL A 373 30.97 -24.23 -20.96
C VAL A 373 30.97 -23.26 -19.79
#